data_AF-A0AAW8YPG0-F1
#
_entry.id   AF-A0AAW8YPG0-F1
#
_cell.length_a   1.000
_cell.length_b   1.000
_cell.length_c   1.000
_cell.angle_alpha   90.00
_cell.angle_beta   90.00
_cell.angle_gamma   90.00
#
_symmetry.space_group_name_H-M   'P 1'
#
loop_
_entity.id
_entity.type
_entity.pdbx_description
1 polymer ?
#
loop_
_entity_poly.entity_id
_entity_poly.type
_entity_poly.pdbx_seq_one_letter_code
_entity_poly.pdbx_strand_id
1 'polypeptide(L)'
;ENVAQRFKAANWNYQKVTDGNDLAGLQQALQQAQTSDRPTLIEVKTIIGYGTPESGTNKVHGNALGKANLAAMRQFYHWQAAPFEIAPEIYQHYQEQVAKKQTAYQAWQTMFQEYQTEFPEVYRQFQDARLDTTKLNLDDPAWQ
;
A
#
# COMPACT_ATOMS: atom_id res chain seq x y z
N GLU A 1 8.01 18.30 15.09
CA GLU A 1 6.86 17.53 15.59
C GLU A 1 7.31 16.13 16.04
N ASN A 2 6.52 15.42 16.85
CA ASN A 2 6.71 13.99 17.12
C ASN A 2 5.52 13.24 16.51
N VAL A 3 5.74 12.60 15.36
CA VAL A 3 4.70 11.91 14.60
C VAL A 3 4.08 10.77 15.43
N ALA A 4 4.92 9.98 16.12
CA ALA A 4 4.44 8.89 16.96
C ALA A 4 3.47 9.39 18.04
N GLN A 5 3.83 10.47 18.75
CA GLN A 5 2.96 11.06 19.78
C GLN A 5 1.68 11.65 19.19
N ARG A 6 1.76 12.32 18.03
CA ARG A 6 0.58 12.88 17.34
C ARG A 6 -0.43 11.79 16.97
N PHE A 7 0.02 10.68 16.41
CA PHE A 7 -0.87 9.56 16.03
C PHE A 7 -1.40 8.78 17.24
N LYS A 8 -0.56 8.56 18.26
CA LYS A 8 -1.02 7.96 19.52
C LYS A 8 -2.09 8.82 20.21
N ALA A 9 -1.92 10.15 20.21
CA ALA A 9 -2.92 11.07 20.75
C ALA A 9 -4.25 11.04 19.97
N ALA A 10 -4.20 10.75 18.66
CA ALA A 10 -5.39 10.54 17.82
C ALA A 10 -5.98 9.11 17.93
N ASN A 11 -5.53 8.31 18.91
CA ASN A 11 -5.92 6.91 19.11
C ASN A 11 -5.62 5.97 17.92
N TRP A 12 -4.56 6.25 17.16
CA TRP A 12 -4.04 5.31 16.16
C TRP A 12 -3.10 4.29 16.82
N ASN A 13 -3.09 3.07 16.27
CA ASN A 13 -2.01 2.14 16.51
C ASN A 13 -0.77 2.68 15.80
N TYR A 14 0.37 2.70 16.48
CA TYR A 14 1.62 3.19 15.92
C TYR A 14 2.68 2.10 16.02
N GLN A 15 3.27 1.79 14.87
CA GLN A 15 4.38 0.85 14.74
C GLN A 15 5.56 1.55 14.09
N LYS A 16 6.76 1.04 14.31
CA LYS A 16 7.99 1.60 13.74
C LYS A 16 8.86 0.48 13.19
N VAL A 17 9.21 0.57 11.92
CA VAL A 17 10.20 -0.30 11.27
C VAL A 17 11.46 0.54 11.06
N THR A 18 12.55 0.17 11.73
CA THR A 18 13.77 1.00 11.78
C THR A 18 14.66 0.86 10.56
N ASP A 19 14.43 -0.16 9.73
CA ASP A 19 15.11 -0.36 8.45
C ASP A 19 14.08 -0.71 7.37
N GLY A 20 13.93 0.17 6.38
CA GLY A 20 13.02 -0.03 5.26
C GLY A 20 13.42 -1.14 4.29
N ASN A 21 14.62 -1.72 4.43
CA ASN A 21 15.05 -2.90 3.66
C ASN A 21 14.80 -4.22 4.41
N ASP A 22 14.32 -4.18 5.67
CA ASP A 22 13.93 -5.37 6.42
C ASP A 22 12.52 -5.84 6.00
N LEU A 23 12.48 -6.70 4.97
CA LEU A 23 11.23 -7.23 4.43
C LEU A 23 10.45 -8.07 5.47
N ALA A 24 11.14 -8.74 6.39
CA ALA A 24 10.49 -9.54 7.44
C ALA A 24 9.82 -8.63 8.48
N GLY A 25 10.53 -7.59 8.93
CA GLY A 25 9.98 -6.57 9.83
C GLY A 25 8.79 -5.83 9.22
N LEU A 26 8.86 -5.50 7.93
CA LEU A 26 7.73 -4.91 7.19
C LEU A 26 6.52 -5.85 7.13
N GLN A 27 6.73 -7.12 6.81
CA GLN A 27 5.66 -8.12 6.75
C GLN A 27 5.01 -8.31 8.13
N GLN A 28 5.81 -8.41 9.20
CA GLN A 28 5.32 -8.54 10.56
C GLN A 28 4.48 -7.32 10.98
N ALA A 29 4.95 -6.11 10.66
CA ALA A 29 4.23 -4.88 10.97
C ALA A 29 2.87 -4.79 10.24
N LEU A 30 2.84 -5.18 8.96
CA LEU A 30 1.60 -5.26 8.19
C LEU A 30 0.60 -6.26 8.76
N GLN A 31 1.06 -7.45 9.16
CA GLN A 31 0.20 -8.47 9.78
C GLN A 31 -0.40 -7.97 11.11
N GLN A 32 0.40 -7.31 11.95
CA GLN A 32 -0.10 -6.70 13.19
C GLN A 32 -1.08 -5.54 12.94
N ALA A 33 -0.86 -4.76 11.88
CA ALA A 33 -1.77 -3.68 11.51
C ALA A 33 -3.14 -4.21 11.09
N GLN A 34 -3.18 -5.34 10.38
CA GLN A 34 -4.42 -5.98 9.93
C GLN A 34 -5.29 -6.52 11.08
N THR A 35 -4.71 -6.81 12.25
CA THR A 35 -5.44 -7.27 13.44
C THR A 35 -5.86 -6.13 14.38
N SER A 36 -5.51 -4.89 14.04
CA SER A 36 -5.73 -3.71 14.89
C SER A 36 -7.21 -3.31 14.92
N ASP A 37 -7.72 -3.00 16.10
CA ASP A 37 -9.08 -2.47 16.35
C ASP A 37 -9.23 -0.97 16.01
N ARG A 38 -8.13 -0.36 15.55
CA ARG A 38 -7.97 1.07 15.32
C ARG A 38 -7.09 1.29 14.08
N PRO A 39 -7.18 2.46 13.40
CA PRO A 39 -6.30 2.75 12.28
C PRO A 39 -4.83 2.68 12.69
N THR A 40 -3.97 2.19 11.79
CA THR A 40 -2.55 1.96 12.08
C THR A 40 -1.66 2.87 11.22
N LEU A 41 -0.68 3.54 11.85
CA LEU A 41 0.46 4.13 11.19
C LEU A 41 1.69 3.24 11.40
N ILE A 42 2.30 2.77 10.31
CA ILE A 42 3.61 2.11 10.33
C ILE A 42 4.65 3.13 9.86
N GLU A 43 5.45 3.68 10.77
CA GLU A 43 6.57 4.57 10.42
C GLU A 43 7.75 3.72 9.95
N VAL A 44 7.98 3.68 8.65
CA VAL A 44 9.12 3.00 8.04
C VAL A 44 10.27 3.98 7.85
N LYS A 45 11.43 3.68 8.44
CA LYS A 45 12.65 4.47 8.27
C LYS A 45 13.40 4.02 7.02
N THR A 46 13.40 4.87 6.00
CA THR A 46 14.12 4.66 4.75
C THR A 46 15.22 5.70 4.56
N ILE A 47 16.15 5.43 3.65
CA ILE A 47 17.13 6.41 3.16
C ILE A 47 16.67 6.85 1.77
N ILE A 48 16.35 8.13 1.59
CA ILE A 48 15.96 8.65 0.28
C ILE A 48 17.11 8.47 -0.72
N GLY A 49 16.80 7.99 -1.93
CA GLY A 49 17.81 7.69 -2.94
C GLY A 49 18.83 6.63 -2.52
N TYR A 50 18.45 5.70 -1.62
CA TYR A 50 19.30 4.58 -1.20
C TYR A 50 20.02 3.94 -2.38
N GLY A 51 21.29 3.59 -2.18
CA GLY A 51 22.15 3.02 -3.22
C GLY A 51 22.74 4.03 -4.20
N THR A 52 22.41 5.32 -4.11
CA THR A 52 23.10 6.38 -4.86
C THR A 52 24.20 7.04 -4.02
N PRO A 53 25.22 7.66 -4.63
CA PRO A 53 26.23 8.43 -3.89
C PRO A 53 25.66 9.59 -3.07
N GLU A 54 24.50 10.13 -3.48
CA GLU A 54 23.84 11.26 -2.82
C GLU A 54 22.64 10.82 -1.94
N SER A 55 22.64 9.54 -1.53
CA SER A 55 21.67 8.98 -0.58
C SER A 55 21.52 9.85 0.66
N GLY A 56 20.28 10.06 1.12
CA GLY A 56 20.00 10.84 2.32
C GLY A 56 20.02 12.36 2.14
N THR A 57 20.23 12.86 0.91
CA THR A 57 20.27 14.30 0.63
C THR A 57 19.02 14.78 -0.12
N ASN A 58 18.77 16.09 -0.13
CA ASN A 58 17.67 16.69 -0.89
C ASN A 58 17.87 16.62 -2.42
N LYS A 59 19.10 16.39 -2.90
CA LYS A 59 19.44 16.43 -4.32
C LYS A 59 18.77 15.31 -5.11
N VAL A 60 18.54 14.17 -4.47
CA VAL A 60 17.88 12.99 -5.05
C VAL A 60 16.35 13.04 -4.95
N HIS A 61 15.76 14.11 -4.38
CA HIS A 61 14.32 14.20 -4.18
C HIS A 61 13.54 14.50 -5.46
N GLY A 62 13.97 15.53 -6.21
CA GLY A 62 13.19 16.06 -7.34
C GLY A 62 13.94 16.16 -8.67
N ASN A 63 15.22 15.77 -8.71
CA ASN A 63 16.05 15.87 -9.90
C ASN A 63 16.39 14.48 -10.44
N ALA A 64 16.58 14.39 -11.76
CA ALA A 64 17.19 13.21 -12.35
C ALA A 64 18.59 12.97 -11.77
N LEU A 65 18.95 11.72 -11.52
CA LEU A 65 20.25 11.36 -10.91
C LEU A 65 21.46 11.80 -11.75
N GLY A 66 21.29 11.91 -13.07
CA GLY A 66 22.39 12.13 -14.00
C GLY A 66 23.23 10.86 -14.23
N LYS A 67 24.07 10.88 -15.27
CA LYS A 67 24.79 9.69 -15.76
C LYS A 67 25.72 9.07 -14.72
N ALA A 68 26.45 9.89 -13.96
CA ALA A 68 27.42 9.42 -12.98
C ALA A 68 26.76 8.71 -11.78
N ASN A 69 25.77 9.35 -11.14
CA ASN A 69 25.07 8.76 -10.01
C ASN A 69 24.25 7.54 -10.44
N LEU A 70 23.69 7.54 -11.65
CA LEU A 70 23.01 6.37 -12.20
C LEU A 70 23.96 5.18 -12.40
N ALA A 71 25.17 5.42 -12.93
CA ALA A 71 26.18 4.36 -13.07
C ALA A 71 26.61 3.78 -11.72
N ALA A 72 26.85 4.65 -10.72
CA ALA A 72 27.18 4.22 -9.37
C ALA A 72 26.04 3.43 -8.71
N MET A 73 24.78 3.88 -8.88
CA MET A 73 23.61 3.17 -8.38
C MET A 73 23.47 1.77 -9.00
N ARG A 74 23.71 1.66 -10.30
CA ARG A 74 23.68 0.37 -11.01
C ARG A 74 24.77 -0.57 -10.49
N GLN A 75 25.98 -0.05 -10.23
CA GLN A 75 27.03 -0.85 -9.60
C GLN A 75 26.64 -1.31 -8.19
N PHE A 76 26.07 -0.41 -7.37
CA PHE A 76 25.62 -0.73 -6.00
C PHE A 76 24.58 -1.87 -5.97
N TYR A 77 23.61 -1.86 -6.89
CA TYR A 77 22.59 -2.90 -7.00
C TYR A 77 23.01 -4.11 -7.85
N HIS A 78 24.25 -4.15 -8.34
CA HIS A 78 24.72 -5.14 -9.31
C HIS A 78 23.82 -5.23 -10.57
N TRP A 79 23.23 -4.10 -10.98
CA TRP A 79 22.27 -4.01 -12.06
C TRP A 79 22.95 -3.78 -13.42
N GLN A 80 22.90 -4.79 -14.29
CA GLN A 80 23.59 -4.77 -15.58
C GLN A 80 22.68 -4.49 -16.78
N ALA A 81 21.38 -4.78 -16.67
CA ALA A 81 20.40 -4.68 -17.77
C ALA A 81 20.25 -3.24 -18.31
N ALA A 82 20.10 -3.08 -19.61
CA ALA A 82 20.00 -1.78 -20.28
C ALA A 82 18.85 -0.90 -19.70
N PRO A 83 18.82 0.42 -19.97
CA PRO A 83 17.69 1.25 -19.57
C PRO A 83 16.37 0.66 -20.06
N PHE A 84 15.41 0.50 -19.14
CA PHE A 84 14.08 -0.09 -19.38
C PHE A 84 14.08 -1.58 -19.76
N GLU A 85 15.21 -2.27 -19.65
CA GLU A 85 15.27 -3.72 -19.77
C GLU A 85 14.99 -4.34 -18.40
N ILE A 86 13.98 -5.21 -18.36
CA ILE A 86 13.55 -5.93 -17.16
C ILE A 86 13.64 -7.42 -17.47
N ALA A 87 14.29 -8.17 -16.58
CA ALA A 87 14.54 -9.59 -16.79
C ALA A 87 13.21 -10.39 -16.80
N PRO A 88 13.04 -11.39 -17.68
CA PRO A 88 11.78 -12.15 -17.82
C PRO A 88 11.26 -12.76 -16.52
N GLU A 89 12.15 -13.19 -15.63
CA GLU A 89 11.82 -13.76 -14.32
C GLU A 89 11.11 -12.76 -13.40
N ILE A 90 11.41 -11.46 -13.54
CA ILE A 90 10.71 -10.41 -12.79
C ILE A 90 9.27 -10.30 -13.30
N TYR A 91 9.06 -10.28 -14.62
CA TYR A 91 7.71 -10.30 -15.19
C TYR A 91 6.93 -11.54 -14.76
N GLN A 92 7.55 -12.72 -14.85
CA GLN A 92 6.95 -13.97 -14.44
C GLN A 92 6.52 -13.93 -12.96
N HIS A 93 7.39 -13.43 -12.07
CA HIS A 93 7.07 -13.30 -10.66
C HIS A 93 5.78 -12.49 -10.44
N TYR A 94 5.65 -11.32 -11.08
CA TYR A 94 4.45 -10.48 -10.94
C TYR A 94 3.21 -11.12 -11.61
N GLN A 95 3.36 -11.78 -12.75
CA GLN A 95 2.27 -12.53 -13.38
C GLN A 95 1.74 -13.63 -12.47
N GLU A 96 2.61 -14.36 -11.79
CA GLU A 96 2.22 -15.36 -10.79
C GLU A 96 1.46 -14.73 -9.61
N GLN A 97 1.89 -13.57 -9.10
CA GLN A 97 1.17 -12.88 -8.02
C GLN A 97 -0.21 -12.39 -8.47
N VAL A 98 -0.35 -11.92 -9.70
CA VAL A 98 -1.65 -11.55 -10.28
C VAL A 98 -2.55 -12.77 -10.43
N ALA A 99 -2.02 -13.87 -10.97
CA ALA A 99 -2.76 -15.11 -11.14
C ALA A 99 -3.29 -15.66 -9.80
N LYS A 100 -2.49 -15.58 -8.72
CA LYS A 100 -2.91 -15.98 -7.37
C LYS A 100 -4.12 -15.19 -6.83
N LYS A 101 -4.33 -13.96 -7.29
CA LYS A 101 -5.48 -13.12 -6.88
C LYS A 101 -6.75 -13.45 -7.66
N GLN A 102 -6.67 -14.17 -8.77
CA GLN A 102 -7.80 -14.49 -9.64
C GLN A 102 -8.90 -15.27 -8.89
N THR A 103 -8.52 -16.26 -8.08
CA THR A 103 -9.48 -17.06 -7.31
C THR A 103 -10.26 -16.22 -6.31
N ALA A 104 -9.59 -15.32 -5.58
CA ALA A 104 -10.25 -14.42 -4.64
C ALA A 104 -11.20 -13.45 -5.35
N TYR A 105 -10.80 -12.95 -6.53
CA TYR A 105 -11.66 -12.09 -7.33
C TYR A 105 -12.90 -12.84 -7.86
N GLN A 106 -12.73 -14.06 -8.36
CA GLN A 106 -13.85 -14.90 -8.81
C GLN A 106 -14.81 -15.22 -7.67
N ALA A 107 -14.30 -15.56 -6.48
CA ALA A 107 -15.12 -15.79 -5.29
C ALA A 107 -15.91 -14.52 -4.91
N TRP A 108 -15.28 -13.35 -4.97
CA TRP A 108 -15.98 -12.07 -4.76
C TRP A 108 -17.06 -11.82 -5.83
N GLN A 109 -16.80 -12.13 -7.10
CA GLN A 109 -17.78 -11.97 -8.17
C GLN A 109 -19.01 -12.87 -7.95
N THR A 110 -18.80 -14.13 -7.57
CA THR A 110 -19.90 -15.06 -7.23
C THR A 110 -20.70 -14.55 -6.04
N MET A 111 -20.03 -14.19 -4.93
CA MET A 111 -20.67 -13.59 -3.76
C MET A 111 -21.48 -12.34 -4.13
N PHE A 112 -20.96 -11.50 -5.02
CA PHE A 112 -21.65 -10.28 -5.46
C PHE A 112 -22.90 -10.56 -6.31
N GLN A 113 -22.90 -11.62 -7.12
CA GLN A 113 -24.07 -12.07 -7.88
C GLN A 113 -25.16 -12.66 -6.96
N GLU A 114 -24.76 -13.42 -5.94
CA GLU A 114 -25.68 -13.92 -4.91
C GLU A 114 -26.30 -12.75 -4.13
N TYR A 115 -25.46 -11.79 -3.71
CA TYR A 115 -25.90 -10.56 -3.05
C TYR A 115 -26.93 -9.76 -3.87
N GLN A 116 -26.75 -9.66 -5.18
CA GLN A 116 -27.72 -9.03 -6.08
C GLN A 116 -29.11 -9.71 -6.00
N THR A 117 -29.13 -11.04 -5.91
CA THR A 117 -30.36 -11.83 -5.91
C THR A 117 -31.06 -11.78 -4.56
N GLU A 118 -30.29 -11.86 -3.46
CA GLU A 118 -30.82 -11.83 -2.09
C GLU A 118 -31.24 -10.42 -1.63
N PHE A 119 -30.54 -9.37 -2.07
CA PHE A 119 -30.74 -7.99 -1.62
C PHE A 119 -30.94 -6.99 -2.79
N PRO A 120 -31.96 -7.15 -3.64
CA PRO A 120 -32.10 -6.40 -4.89
C PRO A 120 -32.26 -4.88 -4.71
N GLU A 121 -32.90 -4.41 -3.62
CA GLU A 121 -33.05 -2.97 -3.34
C GLU A 121 -31.71 -2.33 -2.96
N VAL A 122 -30.96 -2.96 -2.04
CA VAL A 122 -29.67 -2.44 -1.58
C VAL A 122 -28.61 -2.57 -2.67
N TYR A 123 -28.64 -3.65 -3.45
CA TYR A 123 -27.81 -3.81 -4.65
C TYR A 123 -28.02 -2.67 -5.66
N ARG A 124 -29.28 -2.30 -5.94
CA ARG A 124 -29.59 -1.19 -6.85
C ARG A 124 -29.01 0.13 -6.34
N GLN A 125 -29.08 0.39 -5.03
CA GLN A 125 -28.44 1.56 -4.44
C GLN A 125 -26.91 1.48 -4.51
N PHE A 126 -26.32 0.31 -4.28
CA PHE A 126 -24.88 0.09 -4.40
C PHE A 126 -24.35 0.38 -5.81
N GLN A 127 -25.14 0.09 -6.85
CA GLN A 127 -24.80 0.39 -8.24
C GLN A 127 -25.11 1.82 -8.68
N ASP A 128 -25.84 2.59 -7.89
CA ASP A 128 -26.16 3.98 -8.23
C ASP A 128 -24.91 4.85 -8.05
N ALA A 129 -24.62 5.70 -9.04
CA ALA A 129 -23.54 6.69 -8.96
C ALA A 129 -23.85 7.80 -7.94
N ARG A 130 -25.10 7.89 -7.47
CA ARG A 130 -25.56 8.85 -6.47
C ARG A 130 -26.03 8.11 -5.21
N LEU A 131 -25.47 8.51 -4.07
CA LEU A 131 -25.90 8.02 -2.77
C LEU A 131 -27.28 8.60 -2.44
N ASP A 132 -28.30 7.75 -2.33
CA ASP A 132 -29.59 8.14 -1.76
C ASP A 132 -29.43 8.35 -0.24
N THR A 133 -29.44 9.60 0.16
CA THR A 133 -29.31 10.03 1.57
C THR A 133 -30.65 10.37 2.20
N THR A 134 -31.77 10.17 1.50
CA THR A 134 -33.11 10.50 2.04
C THR A 134 -33.49 9.66 3.26
N LYS A 135 -32.87 8.48 3.40
CA LYS A 135 -33.02 7.59 4.56
C LYS A 135 -31.88 7.75 5.60
N LEU A 136 -30.95 8.67 5.40
CA LEU A 136 -29.80 8.86 6.29
C LEU A 136 -30.25 9.63 7.54
N ASN A 137 -30.21 8.96 8.71
CA ASN A 137 -30.42 9.61 10.00
C ASN A 137 -29.08 9.84 10.68
N LEU A 138 -28.56 11.08 10.59
CA LEU A 138 -27.29 11.45 11.23
C LEU A 138 -27.39 11.52 12.76
N ASP A 139 -28.61 11.55 13.30
CA ASP A 139 -28.88 11.56 14.73
C ASP A 139 -29.13 10.14 15.29
N ASP A 140 -28.92 9.08 14.48
CA ASP A 140 -29.02 7.71 14.95
C ASP A 140 -27.96 7.46 16.05
N PRO A 141 -28.37 7.05 17.28
CA PRO A 141 -27.46 6.78 18.38
C PRO A 141 -26.39 5.74 18.05
N ALA A 142 -26.59 4.90 17.03
CA ALA A 142 -25.57 3.96 16.56
C ALA A 142 -24.32 4.65 15.95
N TRP A 143 -24.41 5.94 15.63
CA TRP A 143 -23.28 6.75 15.13
C TRP A 143 -22.59 7.61 16.21
N GLN A 144 -23.13 7.67 17.44
CA GLN A 144 -22.53 8.40 18.57
C GLN A 144 -21.66 7.47 19.43
#